data_AF-L1PD76-F1
#
_entry.id   AF-L1PD76-F1
#
_cell.length_a   1.000
_cell.length_b   1.000
_cell.length_c   1.000
_cell.angle_alpha   90.00
_cell.angle_beta   90.00
_cell.angle_gamma   90.00
#
_symmetry.space_group_name_H-M   'P 1'
#
loop_
_entity.id
_entity.type
_entity.pdbx_description
1 polymer ?
#
loop_
_entity_poly.entity_id
_entity_poly.type
_entity_poly.pdbx_seq_one_letter_code
_entity_poly.pdbx_strand_id
1 'polypeptide(L)'
;MKALELKYLKAGNIYKESSETTTVYVEVLSEGRKGYCNYITITYEEGEVSTFSVKKNQLIFTIERYNEKYTPCTQKEFKAALKTIKDSLTF
;
A
#
# COMPACT_ATOMS: atom_id res chain seq x y z
N MET A 1 7.87 -1.69 -16.07
CA MET A 1 7.45 -2.94 -15.40
C MET A 1 5.98 -3.17 -15.69
N LYS A 2 5.53 -4.42 -15.87
CA LYS A 2 4.12 -4.73 -16.13
C LYS A 2 3.32 -4.61 -14.82
N ALA A 3 2.20 -3.90 -14.88
CA ALA A 3 1.20 -3.84 -13.82
C ALA A 3 0.74 -5.25 -13.40
N LEU A 4 0.68 -5.50 -12.09
CA LEU A 4 0.22 -6.78 -11.54
C LEU A 4 -1.19 -6.65 -10.95
N GLU A 5 -2.10 -7.53 -11.40
CA GLU A 5 -3.38 -7.76 -10.74
C GLU A 5 -3.19 -8.42 -9.35
N LEU A 6 -4.18 -8.25 -8.46
CA LEU A 6 -4.20 -8.83 -7.10
C LEU A 6 -3.85 -10.33 -7.05
N LYS A 7 -4.28 -11.10 -8.06
CA LYS A 7 -4.03 -12.56 -8.14
C LYS A 7 -2.55 -12.94 -8.34
N TYR A 8 -1.72 -11.99 -8.77
CA TYR A 8 -0.30 -12.20 -8.99
C TYR A 8 0.57 -11.74 -7.82
N LEU A 9 -0.04 -11.16 -6.77
CA LEU A 9 0.70 -10.73 -5.60
C LEU A 9 1.12 -11.94 -4.77
N LYS A 10 2.39 -11.92 -4.31
CA LYS A 10 3.03 -13.06 -3.64
C LYS A 10 3.33 -12.74 -2.18
N ALA A 11 3.11 -13.72 -1.30
CA ALA A 11 3.37 -13.54 0.13
C ALA A 11 4.83 -13.18 0.39
N GLY A 12 5.06 -12.33 1.39
CA GLY A 12 6.38 -11.80 1.72
C GLY A 12 6.83 -10.64 0.83
N ASN A 13 6.05 -10.26 -0.19
CA ASN A 13 6.35 -9.11 -1.03
C ASN A 13 5.49 -7.90 -0.70
N ILE A 14 6.02 -6.74 -1.02
CA ILE A 14 5.34 -5.46 -0.88
C ILE A 14 5.14 -4.88 -2.27
N TYR A 15 3.98 -4.30 -2.49
CA TYR A 15 3.61 -3.65 -3.72
C TYR A 15 3.13 -2.24 -3.44
N LYS A 16 3.24 -1.38 -4.44
CA LYS A 16 2.71 -0.03 -4.37
C LYS A 16 2.01 0.37 -5.65
N GLU A 17 1.10 1.31 -5.49
CA GLU A 17 0.52 2.10 -6.56
C GLU A 17 0.58 3.56 -6.15
N SER A 18 0.88 4.45 -7.10
CA SER A 18 0.89 5.89 -6.87
C SER A 18 0.15 6.61 -7.99
N SER A 19 -0.67 7.58 -7.62
CA SER A 19 -1.20 8.65 -8.46
C SER A 19 -0.59 9.99 -8.03
N GLU A 20 -1.03 11.10 -8.65
CA GLU A 20 -0.58 12.45 -8.29
C GLU A 20 -0.88 12.81 -6.82
N THR A 21 -1.98 12.30 -6.27
CA THR A 21 -2.48 12.69 -4.94
C THR A 21 -2.58 11.53 -3.96
N THR A 22 -2.32 10.29 -4.37
CA THR A 22 -2.48 9.13 -3.49
C THR A 22 -1.39 8.11 -3.73
N THR A 23 -0.83 7.57 -2.65
CA THR A 23 0.01 6.37 -2.70
C THR A 23 -0.58 5.27 -1.84
N VAL A 24 -0.64 4.09 -2.41
CA VAL A 24 -1.14 2.87 -1.79
C VAL A 24 0.01 1.87 -1.65
N TYR A 25 0.11 1.22 -0.50
CA TYR A 25 1.03 0.11 -0.26
C TYR A 25 0.27 -1.14 0.20
N VAL A 26 0.68 -2.28 -0.34
CA VAL A 26 0.14 -3.61 -0.02
C VAL A 26 1.31 -4.53 0.36
N GLU A 27 1.42 -4.89 1.64
CA GLU A 27 2.31 -5.95 2.09
C GLU A 27 1.50 -7.25 2.17
N VAL A 28 1.85 -8.23 1.35
CA VAL A 28 1.12 -9.50 1.28
C VAL A 28 1.66 -10.45 2.35
N LEU A 29 0.79 -10.83 3.29
CA LEU A 29 1.13 -11.73 4.39
C LEU A 29 0.86 -13.20 4.02
N SER A 30 -0.20 -13.46 3.26
CA SER A 30 -0.53 -14.81 2.77
C SER A 30 -1.27 -14.79 1.44
N GLU A 31 -1.13 -15.87 0.65
CA GLU A 31 -1.71 -16.00 -0.69
C GLU A 31 -3.12 -16.62 -0.68
N GLY A 32 -3.81 -16.52 -1.82
CA GLY A 32 -5.08 -17.18 -2.07
C GLY A 32 -6.32 -16.32 -1.81
N ARG A 33 -7.50 -16.89 -2.04
CA ARG A 33 -8.79 -16.18 -1.97
C ARG A 33 -9.11 -15.58 -0.60
N LYS A 34 -8.48 -16.11 0.46
CA LYS A 34 -8.56 -15.62 1.84
C LYS A 34 -7.19 -15.13 2.36
N GLY A 35 -6.29 -14.75 1.45
CA GLY A 35 -5.00 -14.21 1.81
C GLY A 35 -5.15 -12.91 2.60
N TYR A 36 -4.16 -12.63 3.44
CA TYR A 36 -4.10 -11.45 4.28
C TYR A 36 -3.02 -10.48 3.80
N CYS A 37 -3.24 -9.20 4.08
CA CYS A 37 -2.27 -8.14 3.81
C CYS A 37 -2.30 -7.06 4.89
N ASN A 38 -1.20 -6.32 5.00
CA ASN A 38 -1.24 -4.97 5.51
C ASN A 38 -1.45 -4.00 4.35
N TYR A 39 -2.31 -3.02 4.56
CA TYR A 39 -2.74 -2.07 3.55
C TYR A 39 -2.59 -0.65 4.08
N ILE A 40 -1.94 0.21 3.31
CA ILE A 40 -1.72 1.61 3.66
C ILE A 40 -2.15 2.47 2.49
N THR A 41 -2.92 3.52 2.78
CA THR A 41 -3.25 4.59 1.83
C THR A 41 -2.76 5.91 2.41
N ILE A 42 -2.07 6.70 1.61
CA ILE A 42 -1.62 8.06 1.95
C ILE A 42 -2.13 8.99 0.87
N THR A 43 -2.86 10.02 1.26
CA THR A 43 -3.35 11.07 0.37
C THR A 43 -2.57 12.35 0.65
N TYR A 44 -2.16 13.01 -0.43
CA TYR A 44 -1.36 14.23 -0.40
C TYR A 44 -2.19 15.42 -0.91
N GLU A 45 -2.05 16.56 -0.25
CA GLU A 45 -2.52 17.87 -0.73
C GLU A 45 -1.34 18.81 -0.74
N GLU A 46 -1.11 19.51 -1.85
CA GLU A 46 0.02 20.43 -2.04
C GLU A 46 1.41 19.82 -1.74
N GLY A 47 1.55 18.50 -1.86
CA GLY A 47 2.79 17.76 -1.61
C GLY A 47 2.98 17.33 -0.14
N GLU A 48 2.08 17.71 0.75
CA GLU A 48 2.08 17.30 2.16
C GLU A 48 1.05 16.19 2.42
N VAL A 49 1.24 15.42 3.49
CA VAL A 49 0.28 14.38 3.88
C VAL A 49 -0.98 15.05 4.42
N SER A 50 -2.10 14.93 3.68
CA SER A 50 -3.41 15.41 4.11
C SER A 50 -4.12 14.37 4.98
N THR A 51 -4.23 13.12 4.47
CA THR A 51 -4.88 12.03 5.19
C THR A 51 -4.16 10.70 4.95
N PHE A 52 -4.35 9.75 5.86
CA PHE A 52 -3.84 8.38 5.68
C PHE A 52 -4.76 7.35 6.33
N SER A 53 -4.68 6.10 5.86
CA SER A 53 -5.36 4.93 6.43
C SER A 53 -4.38 3.78 6.54
N VAL A 54 -4.38 3.11 7.68
CA VAL A 54 -3.57 1.90 7.93
C VAL A 54 -4.49 0.78 8.37
N LYS A 55 -4.58 -0.28 7.58
CA LYS A 55 -5.33 -1.50 7.88
C LYS A 55 -4.35 -2.67 8.00
N LYS A 56 -4.36 -3.37 9.13
CA LYS A 56 -3.50 -4.53 9.38
C LYS A 56 -4.29 -5.82 9.29
N ASN A 57 -3.66 -6.90 8.82
CA ASN A 57 -4.27 -8.23 8.71
C ASN A 57 -5.65 -8.18 8.01
N GLN A 58 -5.77 -7.37 6.97
CA GLN A 58 -6.99 -7.22 6.18
C GLN A 58 -7.05 -8.33 5.13
N LEU A 59 -8.24 -8.83 4.81
CA LEU A 59 -8.42 -9.77 3.71
C LEU A 59 -8.10 -9.08 2.37
N ILE A 60 -7.21 -9.67 1.56
CA ILE A 60 -6.71 -9.04 0.33
C ILE A 60 -7.85 -8.63 -0.62
N PHE A 61 -8.93 -9.43 -0.71
CA PHE A 61 -10.06 -9.13 -1.60
C PHE A 61 -10.93 -7.96 -1.15
N THR A 62 -10.76 -7.49 0.09
CA THR A 62 -11.51 -6.35 0.66
C THR A 62 -10.78 -5.02 0.47
N ILE A 63 -9.55 -5.06 -0.03
CA ILE A 63 -8.90 -3.84 -0.50
C ILE A 63 -9.74 -3.33 -1.66
N GLU A 64 -10.28 -2.11 -1.50
CA GLU A 64 -10.96 -1.41 -2.59
C GLU A 64 -10.04 -1.42 -3.79
N ARG A 65 -10.56 -1.86 -4.94
CA ARG A 65 -9.81 -2.06 -6.18
C ARG A 65 -9.43 -0.70 -6.77
N TYR A 66 -8.61 0.05 -6.06
CA TYR A 66 -7.78 1.09 -6.63
C TYR A 66 -6.86 0.36 -7.59
N ASN A 67 -7.23 0.47 -8.87
CA ASN A 67 -6.48 0.26 -10.08
C ASN A 67 -5.42 -0.87 -10.06
N GLU A 68 -5.54 -1.79 -11.02
CA GLU A 68 -4.75 -3.04 -11.12
C GLU A 68 -3.27 -2.84 -11.50
N LYS A 69 -2.67 -1.68 -11.17
CA LYS A 69 -1.32 -1.28 -11.57
C LYS A 69 -0.31 -1.32 -10.43
N TYR A 70 -0.41 -2.33 -9.57
CA TYR A 70 0.60 -2.57 -8.56
C TYR A 70 1.98 -2.83 -9.18
N THR A 71 2.98 -2.17 -8.62
CA THR A 71 4.39 -2.38 -8.92
C THR A 71 5.10 -2.88 -7.67
N PRO A 72 6.16 -3.71 -7.81
CA PRO A 72 6.97 -4.12 -6.67
C PRO A 72 7.49 -2.91 -5.89
N CYS A 73 7.44 -2.99 -4.57
CA CYS A 73 7.90 -1.98 -3.64
C CYS A 73 8.96 -2.60 -2.73
N THR A 74 10.05 -1.88 -2.48
CA THR A 74 11.08 -2.36 -1.55
C THR A 74 10.67 -2.11 -0.10
N GLN A 75 11.21 -2.91 0.82
CA GLN A 75 10.97 -2.70 2.25
C GLN A 75 11.52 -1.34 2.75
N LYS A 76 12.54 -0.79 2.07
CA LYS A 76 13.07 0.55 2.36
C LYS A 76 12.04 1.63 2.04
N GLU A 77 11.41 1.57 0.86
CA GLU A 77 10.36 2.51 0.46
C GLU A 77 9.14 2.40 1.37
N PHE A 78 8.72 1.18 1.71
CA PHE A 78 7.60 0.96 2.62
C PHE A 78 7.86 1.53 4.02
N LYS A 79 9.06 1.32 4.58
CA LYS A 79 9.47 1.91 5.86
C LYS A 79 9.56 3.44 5.80
N ALA A 80 9.98 4.01 4.66
CA ALA A 80 9.99 5.45 4.47
C ALA A 80 8.57 6.03 4.51
N ALA A 81 7.59 5.39 3.86
CA ALA A 81 6.19 5.81 3.92
C ALA A 81 5.62 5.76 5.35
N LEU A 82 5.94 4.71 6.12
CA LEU A 82 5.58 4.64 7.54
C LEU A 82 6.21 5.76 8.36
N LYS A 83 7.45 6.14 8.05
CA LYS A 83 8.11 7.28 8.68
C LYS A 83 7.40 8.59 8.33
N THR A 84 7.05 8.80 7.06
CA THR A 84 6.30 9.98 6.62
C THR A 84 4.97 10.13 7.35
N ILE A 85 4.20 9.04 7.51
CA ILE A 85 2.96 9.04 8.32
C ILE A 85 3.26 9.40 9.78
N LYS A 86 4.33 8.84 10.35
CA LYS A 86 4.69 9.10 11.74
C LYS A 86 5.09 10.56 11.95
N ASP A 87 5.89 11.11 11.04
CA ASP A 87 6.35 12.49 11.10
C ASP A 87 5.18 13.48 10.93
N SER A 88 4.16 13.15 10.11
CA SER A 88 2.96 13.98 9.96
C SER A 88 2.04 13.99 11.20
N LEU A 89 2.29 13.12 12.18
CA LEU A 89 1.55 13.07 13.46
C LEU A 89 2.23 13.84 14.59
N THR A 90 3.49 14.23 14.41
CA THR A 90 4.26 14.98 15.41
C THR A 90 4.27 16.44 15.02
N PHE A 91 3.35 17.22 15.62
CA PHE A 91 3.34 18.68 15.60
C PHE A 91 4.28 19.25 16.67
#